data_AF-A0A9C7UK16-F1
#
_entry.id   AF-A0A9C7UK16-F1
#
_cell.length_a   1.000
_cell.length_b   1.000
_cell.length_c   1.000
_cell.angle_alpha   90.00
_cell.angle_beta   90.00
_cell.angle_gamma   90.00
#
_symmetry.space_group_name_H-M   'P 1'
#
loop_
_entity.id
_entity.type
_entity.pdbx_description
1 polymer ?
#
loop_
_entity_poly.entity_id
_entity_poly.type
_entity_poly.pdbx_seq_one_letter_code
_entity_poly.pdbx_strand_id
1 'polypeptide(L)'
;MPAVALSIKQEDVSLKGHSIECRINAEDPRTFMPSPGTIKTFHAPGGHGVRVDSHVYSGYTVPPHYDSLIGKLITFADTREAALVKMRRRSTSWWWTASAPTLPAS
;
A
#
# COMPACT_ATOMS: atom_id res chain seq x y z
N MET A 1 -13.04 -0.97 35.28
CA MET A 1 -12.21 -1.92 34.49
C MET A 1 -10.75 -1.63 34.82
N PRO A 2 -9.90 -2.62 35.15
CA PRO A 2 -8.49 -2.37 35.40
C PRO A 2 -7.80 -1.96 34.10
N ALA A 3 -6.88 -0.99 34.18
CA ALA A 3 -6.07 -0.59 33.03
C ALA A 3 -5.12 -1.72 32.66
N VAL A 4 -5.09 -2.09 31.38
CA VAL A 4 -4.13 -3.08 30.86
C VAL A 4 -2.78 -2.38 30.70
N ALA A 5 -1.76 -2.87 31.40
CA ALA A 5 -0.40 -2.36 31.28
C ALA A 5 0.21 -2.73 29.92
N LEU A 6 1.10 -1.89 29.40
CA LEU A 6 1.89 -2.21 28.21
C LEU A 6 2.80 -3.42 28.47
N SER A 7 2.89 -4.34 27.50
CA SER A 7 3.67 -5.57 27.63
C SER A 7 5.18 -5.38 27.50
N ILE A 8 5.64 -4.21 27.07
CA ILE A 8 7.04 -3.88 26.83
C ILE A 8 7.38 -2.53 27.46
N LYS A 9 8.63 -2.38 27.89
CA LYS A 9 9.16 -1.09 28.35
C LYS A 9 9.81 -0.35 27.19
N GLN A 10 10.05 0.95 27.39
CA GLN A 10 10.70 1.78 26.38
C GLN A 10 12.13 1.29 26.04
N GLU A 11 12.86 0.75 27.01
CA GLU A 11 14.20 0.17 26.85
C GLU A 11 14.22 -1.10 25.98
N ASP A 12 13.07 -1.79 25.85
CA ASP A 12 12.92 -2.98 25.00
C ASP A 12 12.67 -2.62 23.52
N VAL A 13 12.36 -1.35 23.22
CA VAL A 13 12.03 -0.89 21.87
C VAL A 13 13.30 -0.71 21.05
N SER A 14 13.66 -1.74 20.27
CA SER A 14 14.76 -1.66 19.30
C SER A 14 14.25 -1.35 17.89
N LEU A 15 14.73 -0.27 17.27
CA LEU A 15 14.50 0.01 15.85
C LEU A 15 15.51 -0.78 15.01
N LYS A 16 15.01 -1.65 14.11
CA LYS A 16 15.85 -2.48 13.24
C LYS A 16 15.47 -2.27 11.78
N GLY A 17 16.47 -2.08 10.93
CA GLY A 17 16.30 -1.91 9.49
C GLY A 17 15.53 -0.64 9.10
N HIS A 18 14.98 -0.65 7.90
CA HIS A 18 14.25 0.47 7.29
C HIS A 18 12.98 -0.02 6.62
N SER A 19 11.90 0.74 6.81
CA SER A 19 10.60 0.50 6.20
C SER A 19 10.19 1.69 5.34
N ILE A 20 9.56 1.43 4.20
CA ILE A 20 9.01 2.44 3.30
C ILE A 20 7.57 2.07 2.99
N GLU A 21 6.67 3.05 3.10
CA GLU A 21 5.26 2.89 2.76
C GLU A 21 4.90 3.79 1.58
N CYS A 22 4.22 3.22 0.59
CA CYS A 22 3.59 3.94 -0.51
C CYS A 22 2.07 3.74 -0.45
N ARG A 23 1.33 4.86 -0.41
CA ARG A 23 -0.12 4.87 -0.55
C ARG A 23 -0.48 4.68 -2.01
N ILE A 24 -1.25 3.64 -2.29
CA ILE A 24 -1.83 3.40 -3.61
C ILE A 24 -3.23 4.02 -3.54
N ASN A 25 -3.49 5.01 -4.40
CA ASN A 25 -4.74 5.76 -4.44
C ASN A 25 -5.47 5.54 -5.78
N ALA A 26 -6.81 5.56 -5.74
CA ALA A 26 -7.70 5.58 -6.88
C ALA A 26 -7.86 6.99 -7.45
N GLU A 27 -6.76 7.60 -7.89
CA GLU A 27 -6.70 8.99 -8.36
C GLU A 27 -6.11 9.07 -9.76
N ASP A 28 -6.46 10.12 -10.49
CA ASP A 28 -5.71 10.50 -11.69
C ASP A 28 -4.32 11.04 -11.28
N PRO A 29 -3.21 10.48 -11.77
CA PRO A 29 -1.86 10.86 -11.32
C PRO A 29 -1.42 12.28 -11.76
N ARG A 30 -2.16 12.94 -12.65
CA ARG A 30 -1.88 14.29 -13.14
C ARG A 30 -2.73 15.34 -12.44
N THR A 31 -4.01 15.04 -12.20
CA THR A 31 -4.95 15.99 -11.59
C THR A 31 -5.22 15.72 -10.12
N PHE A 32 -4.81 14.55 -9.61
CA PHE A 32 -5.09 14.04 -8.26
C PHE A 32 -6.58 14.00 -7.90
N MET A 33 -7.45 14.03 -8.91
CA MET A 33 -8.89 13.89 -8.71
C MET A 33 -9.22 12.41 -8.42
N PRO A 34 -10.12 12.14 -7.46
CA PRO A 34 -10.64 10.80 -7.25
C PRO A 34 -11.26 10.25 -8.54
N SER A 35 -10.88 9.02 -8.89
CA SER A 35 -11.40 8.28 -10.03
C SER A 35 -12.20 7.07 -9.53
N PRO A 36 -13.44 7.29 -9.04
CA PRO A 36 -14.28 6.20 -8.56
C PRO A 36 -14.61 5.25 -9.71
N GLY A 37 -14.51 3.95 -9.45
CA GLY A 37 -14.71 2.94 -10.49
C GLY A 37 -14.63 1.53 -9.95
N THR A 38 -14.99 0.56 -10.79
CA THR A 38 -14.88 -0.86 -10.47
C THR A 38 -13.52 -1.39 -10.88
N ILE A 39 -12.87 -2.03 -9.92
CA ILE A 39 -11.56 -2.67 -10.08
C ILE A 39 -11.81 -4.05 -10.65
N LYS A 40 -11.47 -4.26 -11.92
CA LYS A 40 -11.70 -5.53 -12.63
C LYS A 40 -10.73 -6.61 -12.18
N THR A 41 -9.47 -6.24 -12.07
CA THR A 41 -8.41 -7.14 -11.62
C THR A 41 -7.55 -6.45 -10.58
N PHE A 42 -7.18 -7.19 -9.55
CA PHE A 42 -6.25 -6.77 -8.52
C PHE A 42 -5.20 -7.86 -8.32
N HIS A 43 -3.92 -7.50 -8.51
CA HIS A 43 -2.81 -8.41 -8.26
C HIS A 43 -1.82 -7.77 -7.28
N ALA A 44 -1.94 -8.16 -6.01
CA ALA A 44 -1.02 -7.70 -4.97
C ALA A 44 0.37 -8.33 -5.14
N PRO A 45 1.44 -7.54 -5.07
CA PRO A 45 2.79 -8.10 -5.01
C PRO A 45 3.08 -8.76 -3.65
N GLY A 46 3.76 -9.90 -3.66
CA GLY A 46 4.20 -10.59 -2.43
C GLY A 46 5.73 -10.68 -2.26
N GLY A 47 6.21 -11.55 -1.37
CA GLY A 47 7.64 -11.88 -1.25
C GLY A 47 8.36 -11.24 -0.07
N HIS A 48 9.64 -11.56 0.07
CA HIS A 48 10.38 -11.29 1.30
C HIS A 48 10.59 -9.80 1.60
N GLY A 49 10.07 -9.35 2.75
CA GLY A 49 10.10 -7.94 3.15
C GLY A 49 9.16 -7.06 2.34
N VAL A 50 8.06 -7.62 1.81
CA VAL A 50 6.96 -6.90 1.17
C VAL A 50 5.68 -7.21 1.93
N ARG A 51 4.95 -6.17 2.33
CA ARG A 51 3.64 -6.24 2.95
C ARG A 51 2.65 -5.39 2.16
N VAL A 52 1.46 -5.92 1.99
CA VAL A 52 0.35 -5.29 1.29
C VAL A 52 -0.82 -5.22 2.26
N ASP A 53 -1.21 -4.00 2.61
CA ASP A 53 -2.44 -3.75 3.35
C ASP A 53 -3.46 -3.18 2.37
N SER A 54 -4.48 -3.95 2.02
CA SER A 54 -5.54 -3.49 1.13
C SER A 54 -6.88 -4.09 1.55
N HIS A 55 -7.95 -3.32 1.36
CA HIS A 55 -9.34 -3.79 1.53
C HIS A 55 -10.00 -4.10 0.18
N VAL A 56 -9.26 -3.95 -0.91
CA VAL A 56 -9.73 -4.09 -2.28
C VAL A 56 -9.56 -5.52 -2.77
N TYR A 57 -10.51 -5.95 -3.59
CA TYR A 57 -10.48 -7.23 -4.30
C TYR A 57 -11.03 -7.05 -5.72
N SER A 58 -10.79 -8.03 -6.60
CA SER A 58 -11.35 -8.01 -7.96
C SER A 58 -12.88 -7.95 -7.91
N GLY A 59 -13.47 -6.98 -8.58
CA GLY A 59 -14.90 -6.66 -8.54
C GLY A 59 -15.29 -5.59 -7.52
N TYR A 60 -14.37 -5.10 -6.69
CA TYR A 60 -14.65 -4.02 -5.74
C TYR A 60 -14.91 -2.69 -6.46
N THR A 61 -15.97 -2.00 -6.08
CA THR A 61 -16.29 -0.65 -6.57
C THR A 61 -15.86 0.37 -5.53
N VAL A 62 -14.94 1.26 -5.92
CA VAL A 62 -14.49 2.36 -5.06
C VAL A 62 -15.63 3.37 -4.93
N PRO A 63 -16.20 3.57 -3.73
CA PRO A 63 -17.30 4.50 -3.54
C PRO A 63 -16.81 5.96 -3.68
N PRO A 64 -17.60 6.86 -4.28
CA PRO A 64 -17.19 8.24 -4.55
C PRO A 64 -17.14 9.14 -3.30
N HIS A 65 -17.60 8.64 -2.15
CA HIS A 65 -17.75 9.41 -0.92
C HIS A 65 -16.67 9.13 0.14
N TYR A 66 -15.71 8.25 -0.15
CA TYR A 66 -14.65 7.86 0.78
C TYR A 66 -13.27 8.23 0.23
N ASP A 67 -12.25 8.08 1.08
CA ASP A 67 -10.84 8.27 0.71
C ASP A 67 -10.49 7.38 -0.50
N SER A 68 -9.67 7.93 -1.40
CA SER A 68 -9.18 7.25 -2.59
C SER A 68 -8.14 6.17 -2.27
N LEU A 69 -7.68 6.08 -1.02
CA LEU A 69 -6.74 5.06 -0.56
C LEU A 69 -7.31 3.66 -0.76
N ILE A 70 -6.70 2.90 -1.66
CA ILE A 70 -7.09 1.53 -2.03
C ILE A 70 -6.14 0.49 -1.44
N GLY A 71 -4.94 0.90 -1.05
CA GLY A 71 -3.99 0.03 -0.39
C GLY A 71 -2.70 0.73 -0.01
N LYS A 72 -1.91 0.06 0.82
CA LYS A 72 -0.57 0.48 1.22
C LYS A 72 0.40 -0.63 0.81
N LEU A 73 1.41 -0.25 0.02
CA LEU A 73 2.56 -1.09 -0.27
C LEU A 73 3.66 -0.73 0.71
N ILE A 74 4.09 -1.70 1.51
CA ILE A 74 5.10 -1.52 2.55
C ILE A 74 6.27 -2.43 2.23
N THR A 75 7.49 -1.89 2.18
CA THR A 75 8.71 -2.68 2.01
C THR A 75 9.64 -2.51 3.20
N PHE A 76 10.32 -3.59 3.56
CA PHE A 76 11.29 -3.64 4.65
C PHE A 76 12.62 -4.26 4.19
N ALA A 77 13.72 -3.67 4.64
CA ALA A 77 15.06 -4.22 4.47
C ALA A 77 16.02 -3.68 5.55
N ASP A 78 17.21 -4.29 5.65
CA ASP A 78 18.21 -3.88 6.64
C ASP A 78 18.80 -2.50 6.35
N THR A 79 18.79 -2.06 5.09
CA THR A 79 19.23 -0.71 4.67
C THR A 79 18.12 0.03 3.94
N ARG A 80 18.15 1.36 4.01
CA ARG A 80 17.19 2.24 3.33
C ARG A 80 17.21 2.04 1.81
N GLU A 81 18.40 1.91 1.23
CA GLU A 81 18.61 1.72 -0.21
C GLU A 81 17.99 0.39 -0.65
N ALA A 82 18.17 -0.68 0.13
CA ALA A 82 17.55 -1.96 -0.16
C ALA A 82 16.02 -1.89 -0.08
N ALA A 83 15.46 -1.17 0.90
CA ALA A 83 14.02 -0.97 1.02
C ALA A 83 13.46 -0.18 -0.17
N LEU A 84 14.17 0.85 -0.66
CA LEU A 84 13.83 1.62 -1.86
C LEU A 84 13.88 0.77 -3.13
N VAL A 85 14.94 -0.03 -3.30
CA VAL A 85 15.06 -0.92 -4.47
C VAL A 85 13.93 -1.94 -4.49
N LYS A 86 13.59 -2.52 -3.33
CA LYS A 86 12.41 -3.39 -3.20
C LYS A 86 11.13 -2.63 -3.58
N MET A 87 10.91 -1.43 -3.04
CA MET A 87 9.73 -0.62 -3.33
C MET A 87 9.58 -0.38 -4.83
N ARG A 88 10.65 0.10 -5.48
CA ARG A 88 10.65 0.37 -6.92
C ARG A 88 10.34 -0.87 -7.76
N ARG A 89 10.95 -2.01 -7.44
CA ARG A 89 10.70 -3.27 -8.16
C ARG A 89 9.27 -3.78 -7.95
N ARG A 90 8.70 -3.53 -6.77
CA ARG A 90 7.41 -4.08 -6.38
C ARG A 90 6.23 -3.21 -6.79
N SER A 91 6.40 -1.89 -6.87
CA SER A 91 5.41 -0.96 -7.42
C SER A 91 5.00 -1.35 -8.83
N THR A 92 5.96 -1.67 -9.71
CA THR A 92 5.69 -2.13 -11.08
C THR A 92 4.92 -3.46 -11.13
N SER A 93 5.02 -4.29 -10.10
CA SER A 93 4.28 -5.56 -9.99
C SER A 93 2.88 -5.39 -9.42
N TRP A 94 2.56 -4.22 -8.86
CA TRP A 94 1.24 -3.88 -8.37
C TRP A 94 0.47 -3.23 -9.50
N TRP A 95 -0.32 -4.01 -10.22
CA TRP A 95 -1.26 -3.47 -11.19
C TRP A 95 -2.68 -3.92 -10.87
N TRP A 96 -3.57 -3.00 -11.17
CA TRP A 96 -5.00 -3.20 -11.14
C TRP A 96 -5.57 -2.59 -12.42
N THR A 97 -6.71 -3.09 -12.91
CA THR A 97 -7.38 -2.47 -14.07
C THR A 97 -8.75 -1.98 -13.65
N ALA A 98 -9.04 -0.70 -13.89
CA ALA A 98 -10.36 -0.12 -13.70
C ALA A 98 -11.14 -0.10 -15.02
N SER A 99 -12.46 0.02 -14.98
CA SER A 99 -13.32 0.12 -16.17
C SER A 99 -13.22 1.44 -16.96
N ALA A 100 -12.43 2.42 -16.49
CA ALA A 100 -12.09 3.64 -17.22
C ALA A 100 -10.57 3.70 -17.46
N PRO A 101 -10.08 4.24 -18.60
CA PRO A 101 -8.69 4.08 -19.01
C PRO A 101 -7.80 5.03 -18.20
N THR A 102 -7.30 4.58 -17.06
CA THR A 102 -6.24 5.29 -16.34
C THR A 102 -5.09 4.32 -16.07
N LEU A 103 -4.05 4.58 -16.85
CA LEU A 103 -2.64 4.15 -16.86
C LEU A 103 -2.12 3.25 -15.73
N PRO A 104 -1.09 2.43 -16.00
CA PRO A 104 -0.37 1.71 -14.95
C PRO A 104 0.18 2.70 -13.91
N ALA A 105 0.07 2.35 -12.63
CA ALA A 105 0.65 3.11 -11.54
C ALA A 105 2.14 3.35 -11.80
N SER A 106 2.55 4.62 -11.72
CA SER A 106 3.94 5.08 -11.89
C SER A 106 4.87 4.55 -10.80
#